data_AF-A0ABD6E995-F1
#
_entry.id   AF-A0ABD6E995-F1
#
_cell.length_a   1.000
_cell.length_b   1.000
_cell.length_c   1.000
_cell.angle_alpha   90.00
_cell.angle_beta   90.00
_cell.angle_gamma   90.00
#
_symmetry.space_group_name_H-M   'P 1'
#
loop_
_entity.id
_entity.type
_entity.pdbx_description
1 polymer ?
#
loop_
_entity_poly.entity_id
_entity_poly.type
_entity_poly.pdbx_seq_one_letter_code
_entity_poly.pdbx_strand_id
1 'polypeptide(L)'
;DWLCIHFNNSWDMFIGKIYFDSSKIFQNLIPGSLCFTTSGYDFLEIYFYKIEYLETKNSKIPNIEIPTKVHVKALNYNIFKSPIFRGLLLIDIYYEAINIREDISGDPPKFGYWVSHGIVYGKIITFDKTIKLNGIAVMETTGEI
;
A
#
# COMPACT_ATOMS: atom_id res chain seq x y z
N ASP A 1 3.68 -5.42 -6.00
CA ASP A 1 2.46 -5.25 -5.19
C ASP A 1 1.94 -3.84 -5.32
N TRP A 2 0.63 -3.69 -5.42
CA TRP A 2 -0.01 -2.39 -5.44
C TRP A 2 -1.31 -2.36 -4.64
N LEU A 3 -1.69 -1.18 -4.18
CA LEU A 3 -2.88 -0.89 -3.40
C LEU A 3 -3.51 0.41 -3.92
N CYS A 4 -4.77 0.36 -4.31
CA CYS A 4 -5.57 1.53 -4.70
C CYS A 4 -6.65 1.75 -3.65
N ILE A 5 -6.71 2.95 -3.07
CA ILE A 5 -7.52 3.28 -1.89
C ILE A 5 -8.43 4.46 -2.21
N HIS A 6 -9.71 4.32 -1.89
CA HIS A 6 -10.69 5.40 -1.85
C HIS A 6 -11.12 5.64 -0.41
N PHE A 7 -10.81 6.83 0.11
CA PHE A 7 -11.17 7.22 1.47
C PHE A 7 -12.53 7.92 1.52
N ASN A 8 -13.23 7.76 2.64
CA ASN A 8 -14.56 8.36 2.88
C ASN A 8 -14.55 9.89 2.87
N ASN A 9 -13.39 10.52 3.07
CA ASN A 9 -13.21 11.96 2.96
C ASN A 9 -12.90 12.44 1.53
N SER A 10 -13.19 11.61 0.52
CA SER A 10 -12.96 11.89 -0.91
C SER A 10 -11.50 12.05 -1.28
N TRP A 11 -10.60 11.43 -0.52
CA TRP A 11 -9.18 11.34 -0.87
C TRP A 11 -8.90 10.02 -1.56
N ASP A 12 -7.94 10.02 -2.47
CA ASP A 12 -7.51 8.83 -3.18
C ASP A 12 -6.02 8.61 -2.95
N MET A 13 -5.63 7.37 -2.73
CA MET A 13 -4.23 6.99 -2.56
C MET A 13 -3.91 5.76 -3.40
N PHE A 14 -2.76 5.80 -4.07
CA PHE A 14 -2.17 4.66 -4.74
C PHE A 14 -0.81 4.37 -4.12
N ILE A 15 -0.53 3.09 -3.90
CA ILE A 15 0.73 2.60 -3.34
C ILE A 15 1.22 1.49 -4.23
N GLY A 16 2.40 1.62 -4.82
CA GLY A 16 2.97 0.62 -5.73
C GLY A 16 4.43 0.36 -5.40
N LYS A 17 4.76 -0.88 -5.05
CA LYS A 17 6.14 -1.29 -4.78
C LYS A 17 6.52 -2.51 -5.61
N ILE A 18 7.68 -2.42 -6.26
CA ILE A 18 8.29 -3.53 -6.99
C ILE A 18 9.36 -4.11 -6.07
N TYR A 19 9.32 -5.42 -5.87
CA TYR A 19 10.29 -6.16 -5.07
C TYR A 19 11.26 -6.86 -6.02
N PHE A 20 12.56 -6.72 -5.76
CA PHE A 20 13.59 -7.50 -6.44
C PHE A 20 13.97 -8.69 -5.55
N ASP A 21 14.40 -9.78 -6.19
CA ASP A 21 14.89 -11.03 -5.57
C ASP A 21 16.21 -10.84 -4.77
N SER A 22 16.60 -9.60 -4.51
CA SER A 22 17.63 -9.25 -3.54
C SER A 22 17.18 -9.60 -2.13
N SER A 23 18.13 -9.94 -1.26
CA SER A 23 17.88 -10.26 0.15
C SER A 23 16.92 -9.26 0.82
N LYS A 24 16.05 -9.77 1.72
CA LYS A 24 15.00 -9.01 2.45
C LYS A 24 15.48 -7.67 3.04
N ILE A 25 16.78 -7.51 3.29
CA ILE A 25 17.39 -6.28 3.83
C ILE A 25 17.28 -5.12 2.83
N PHE A 26 17.52 -5.34 1.55
CA PHE A 26 17.51 -4.29 0.53
C PHE A 26 16.10 -3.92 0.05
N GLN A 27 15.13 -4.82 0.25
CA GLN A 27 13.73 -4.59 -0.17
C GLN A 27 13.09 -3.36 0.49
N ASN A 28 13.53 -2.99 1.70
CA ASN A 28 13.05 -1.80 2.39
C ASN A 28 13.60 -0.49 1.81
N LEU A 29 14.73 -0.54 1.09
CA LEU A 29 15.40 0.62 0.50
C LEU A 29 14.99 0.88 -0.95
N ILE A 30 14.31 -0.08 -1.60
CA ILE A 30 13.79 0.10 -2.96
C ILE A 30 12.71 1.19 -2.91
N PRO A 31 12.84 2.26 -3.72
CA PRO A 31 11.80 3.27 -3.82
C PRO A 31 10.55 2.64 -4.44
N GLY A 32 9.39 3.01 -3.90
CA GLY A 32 8.11 2.75 -4.54
C GLY A 32 7.45 4.05 -4.94
N SER A 33 6.16 4.02 -5.24
CA SER A 33 5.33 5.22 -5.38
C SER A 33 4.16 5.10 -4.42
N LEU A 34 4.18 5.89 -3.35
CA LEU A 34 3.00 6.18 -2.55
C LEU A 34 2.56 7.58 -2.94
N CYS A 35 1.45 7.67 -3.65
CA CYS A 35 0.88 8.93 -4.06
C CYS A 35 -0.56 9.08 -3.58
N PHE A 36 -0.97 10.30 -3.30
CA PHE A 36 -2.36 10.57 -2.94
C PHE A 36 -2.78 11.98 -3.31
N THR A 37 -4.08 12.13 -3.50
CA THR A 37 -4.73 13.40 -3.80
C THR A 37 -5.87 13.68 -2.83
N THR A 38 -6.01 14.95 -2.45
CA THR A 38 -7.05 15.43 -1.53
C THR A 38 -8.19 16.15 -2.24
N SER A 39 -8.01 16.49 -3.51
CA SER A 39 -8.89 17.39 -4.27
C SER A 39 -8.90 17.10 -5.78
N GLY A 40 -8.15 16.09 -6.26
CA GLY A 40 -7.89 15.85 -7.69
C GLY A 40 -6.85 16.81 -8.30
N TYR A 41 -6.49 17.90 -7.61
CA TYR A 41 -5.51 18.90 -8.06
C TYR A 41 -4.21 18.82 -7.29
N ASP A 42 -4.30 18.65 -5.96
CA ASP A 42 -3.13 18.51 -5.11
C ASP A 42 -2.66 17.06 -5.16
N PHE A 43 -1.40 16.86 -5.58
CA PHE A 43 -0.77 15.55 -5.69
C PHE A 43 0.49 15.52 -4.84
N LEU A 44 0.58 14.55 -3.93
CA LEU A 44 1.79 14.27 -3.18
C LEU A 44 2.29 12.87 -3.52
N GLU A 45 3.59 12.75 -3.75
CA GLU A 45 4.28 11.47 -3.94
C GLU A 45 5.40 11.31 -2.92
N ILE A 46 5.51 10.11 -2.36
CA ILE A 46 6.49 9.69 -1.38
C ILE A 46 7.15 8.40 -1.89
N TYR A 47 8.46 8.45 -2.13
CA TYR A 47 9.20 7.31 -2.67
C TYR A 47 9.66 6.31 -1.59
N PHE A 48 9.85 6.78 -0.36
CA PHE A 48 10.37 5.97 0.74
C PHE A 48 9.29 5.72 1.78
N TYR A 49 8.83 4.48 1.84
CA TYR A 49 7.83 4.00 2.76
C TYR A 49 8.01 2.50 2.98
N LYS A 50 7.39 2.00 4.05
CA LYS A 50 7.43 0.60 4.45
C LYS A 50 6.06 -0.02 4.29
N ILE A 51 6.00 -1.20 3.69
CA ILE A 51 4.85 -2.09 3.68
C ILE A 51 5.23 -3.29 4.55
N GLU A 52 4.46 -3.54 5.61
CA GLU A 52 4.63 -4.69 6.52
C GLU A 52 3.43 -5.61 6.37
N TYR A 53 3.66 -6.91 6.11
CA TYR A 53 2.62 -7.93 6.15
C TYR A 53 2.47 -8.41 7.59
N LEU A 54 1.37 -8.01 8.23
CA LEU A 54 1.09 -8.31 9.63
C LEU A 54 0.42 -9.68 9.79
N GLU A 55 -0.44 -10.03 8.83
CA GLU A 55 -1.13 -11.32 8.77
C GLU A 55 -1.12 -11.82 7.33
N THR A 56 -0.96 -13.13 7.19
CA THR A 56 -0.96 -13.83 5.90
C THR A 56 -1.85 -15.07 5.96
N LYS A 57 -2.23 -15.57 4.79
CA LYS A 57 -2.83 -16.89 4.62
C LYS A 57 -2.11 -17.67 3.52
N ASN A 58 -2.22 -18.99 3.56
CA ASN A 58 -1.69 -19.83 2.48
C ASN A 58 -2.50 -19.66 1.20
N SER A 59 -1.78 -19.53 0.09
CA SER A 59 -2.30 -19.63 -1.28
C SER A 59 -2.71 -21.07 -1.60
N LYS A 60 -3.47 -21.26 -2.68
CA LYS A 60 -3.65 -22.59 -3.31
C LYS A 60 -2.33 -23.18 -3.81
N ILE A 61 -1.33 -22.34 -4.04
CA ILE A 61 0.01 -22.75 -4.44
C ILE A 61 0.87 -22.98 -3.19
N PRO A 62 1.52 -24.15 -3.06
CA PRO A 62 2.38 -24.45 -1.91
C PRO A 62 3.46 -23.38 -1.70
N ASN A 63 3.76 -23.10 -0.44
CA ASN A 63 4.82 -22.16 -0.01
C ASN A 63 4.61 -20.69 -0.40
N ILE A 64 3.44 -20.31 -0.93
CA ILE A 64 3.09 -18.91 -1.17
C ILE A 64 2.14 -18.42 -0.09
N GLU A 65 2.53 -17.34 0.58
CA GLU A 65 1.71 -16.63 1.55
C GLU A 65 1.15 -15.35 0.93
N ILE A 66 -0.13 -15.10 1.15
CA ILE A 66 -0.86 -13.94 0.64
C ILE A 66 -1.19 -13.03 1.83
N PRO A 67 -0.89 -11.72 1.78
CA PRO A 67 -1.20 -10.81 2.86
C PRO A 67 -2.71 -10.64 3.03
N THR A 68 -3.18 -10.79 4.27
CA THR A 68 -4.57 -10.50 4.68
C THR A 68 -4.65 -9.20 5.49
N LYS A 69 -3.55 -8.81 6.14
CA LYS A 69 -3.42 -7.54 6.84
C LYS A 69 -2.08 -6.87 6.56
N VAL A 70 -2.13 -5.62 6.13
CA VAL A 70 -0.95 -4.85 5.71
C VAL A 70 -0.89 -3.54 6.48
N HIS A 71 0.31 -3.18 6.92
CA HIS A 71 0.61 -1.89 7.54
C HIS A 71 1.52 -1.07 6.63
N VAL A 72 1.08 0.11 6.24
CA VAL A 72 1.90 1.06 5.47
C VAL A 72 2.29 2.24 6.35
N LYS A 73 3.61 2.49 6.40
CA LYS A 73 4.21 3.63 7.10
C LYS A 73 5.03 4.47 6.14
N ALA A 74 4.80 5.77 6.14
CA ALA A 74 5.64 6.70 5.39
C ALA A 74 5.96 7.93 6.23
N LEU A 75 7.16 8.48 6.04
CA LEU A 75 7.56 9.76 6.60
C LEU A 75 8.07 10.63 5.45
N ASN A 76 7.51 11.82 5.32
CA ASN A 76 7.94 12.78 4.31
C ASN A 76 8.04 14.18 4.91
N TYR A 77 8.93 15.01 4.38
CA TYR A 77 9.01 16.42 4.72
C TYR A 77 8.68 17.25 3.49
N ASN A 78 7.49 17.85 3.48
CA ASN A 78 6.98 18.58 2.33
C ASN A 78 7.05 20.09 2.59
N ILE A 79 8.07 20.74 2.03
CA ILE A 79 8.30 22.18 2.20
C ILE A 79 7.53 23.00 1.16
N PHE A 80 7.36 22.47 -0.06
CA PHE A 80 7.01 23.30 -1.23
C PHE A 80 5.80 22.83 -2.05
N LYS A 81 5.29 21.60 -1.87
CA LYS A 81 4.35 21.00 -2.83
C LYS A 81 2.87 21.10 -2.49
N SER A 82 2.49 21.31 -1.22
CA SER A 82 1.07 21.46 -0.87
C SER A 82 0.87 22.35 0.36
N PRO A 83 -0.02 23.37 0.31
CA PRO A 83 -0.35 24.17 1.48
C PRO A 83 -1.07 23.36 2.57
N ILE A 84 -1.73 22.25 2.21
CA ILE A 84 -2.43 21.34 3.13
C ILE A 84 -1.43 20.51 3.95
N PHE A 85 -0.27 20.19 3.37
CA PHE A 85 0.74 19.30 3.97
C PHE A 85 2.09 19.99 4.11
N ARG A 86 2.15 21.21 4.64
CA ARG A 86 3.43 21.85 4.93
C ARG A 86 4.11 21.18 6.14
N GLY A 87 5.39 20.85 5.99
CA GLY A 87 6.23 20.30 7.05
C GLY A 87 6.26 18.78 7.08
N LEU A 88 6.39 18.22 8.28
CA LEU A 88 6.49 16.78 8.50
C LEU A 88 5.13 16.11 8.29
N LEU A 89 5.12 15.04 7.50
CA LEU A 89 3.97 14.22 7.19
C LEU A 89 4.27 12.77 7.56
N LEU A 90 3.51 12.21 8.50
CA LEU A 90 3.56 10.80 8.85
C LEU A 90 2.26 10.11 8.40
N ILE A 91 2.40 9.12 7.54
CA ILE A 91 1.31 8.25 7.08
C ILE A 91 1.41 6.93 7.85
N ASP A 92 0.29 6.53 8.45
CA ASP A 92 0.16 5.31 9.25
C ASP A 92 -1.22 4.69 8.97
N ILE A 93 -1.26 3.75 8.02
CA ILE A 93 -2.52 3.14 7.55
C ILE A 93 -2.43 1.61 7.53
N TYR A 94 -3.56 0.99 7.79
CA TYR A 94 -3.76 -0.45 7.77
C TYR A 94 -4.75 -0.80 6.68
N TYR A 95 -4.50 -1.91 5.99
CA TYR A 95 -5.41 -2.54 5.05
C TYR A 95 -5.76 -3.93 5.59
N GLU A 96 -7.05 -4.28 5.58
CA GLU A 96 -7.54 -5.62 5.93
C GLU A 96 -8.40 -6.17 4.80
N ALA A 97 -7.96 -7.29 4.23
CA ALA A 97 -8.65 -7.98 3.15
C ALA A 97 -9.96 -8.62 3.66
N ILE A 98 -11.07 -8.36 2.97
CA ILE A 98 -12.35 -9.05 3.22
C ILE A 98 -12.43 -10.29 2.34
N ASN A 99 -12.12 -10.13 1.06
CA ASN A 99 -12.19 -11.21 0.06
C ASN A 99 -10.91 -11.21 -0.77
N ILE A 100 -10.46 -12.42 -1.15
CA ILE A 100 -9.24 -12.61 -1.96
C ILE A 100 -9.59 -13.56 -3.11
N ARG A 101 -9.30 -13.11 -4.33
CA ARG A 101 -9.32 -13.90 -5.54
C ARG A 101 -7.89 -14.30 -5.89
N GLU A 102 -7.69 -15.57 -6.19
CA GLU A 102 -6.42 -16.11 -6.65
C GLU A 102 -6.58 -16.50 -8.10
N ASP A 103 -5.79 -15.86 -8.95
CA ASP A 103 -5.78 -16.06 -10.39
C ASP A 103 -4.37 -16.61 -10.73
N ILE A 104 -4.34 -17.82 -11.28
CA ILE A 104 -3.10 -18.55 -11.58
C ILE A 104 -3.08 -18.82 -13.09
N SER A 105 -1.97 -18.51 -13.74
CA SER A 105 -1.85 -18.68 -15.19
C SER A 105 -0.71 -19.61 -15.60
N GLY A 106 -0.97 -20.40 -16.64
CA GLY A 106 -0.02 -21.36 -17.24
C GLY A 106 -0.17 -22.79 -16.72
N ASP A 107 0.41 -23.73 -17.47
CA ASP A 107 0.56 -25.14 -17.08
C ASP A 107 1.97 -25.63 -17.50
N PRO A 108 2.94 -25.77 -16.57
CA PRO A 108 2.83 -25.43 -15.14
C PRO A 108 2.75 -23.91 -14.93
N PRO A 109 2.14 -23.45 -13.83
CA PRO A 109 1.99 -22.03 -13.57
C PRO A 109 3.32 -21.38 -13.24
N LYS A 110 3.59 -20.22 -13.86
CA LYS A 110 4.85 -19.47 -13.68
C LYS A 110 4.70 -18.19 -12.86
N PHE A 111 3.49 -17.62 -12.88
CA PHE A 111 3.16 -16.39 -12.16
C PHE A 111 1.77 -16.53 -11.54
N GLY A 112 1.66 -16.04 -10.30
CA GLY A 112 0.41 -15.94 -9.57
C GLY A 112 0.06 -14.49 -9.33
N TYR A 113 -1.24 -14.19 -9.39
CA TYR A 113 -1.78 -12.88 -9.06
C TYR A 113 -2.90 -13.04 -8.03
N TRP A 114 -2.79 -12.30 -6.93
CA TRP A 114 -3.72 -12.33 -5.81
C TRP A 114 -4.33 -10.95 -5.65
N VAL A 115 -5.61 -10.85 -5.97
CA VAL A 115 -6.37 -9.60 -5.92
C VAL A 115 -7.32 -9.68 -4.73
N SER A 116 -7.29 -8.67 -3.87
CA SER A 116 -8.16 -8.59 -2.70
C SER A 116 -8.90 -7.26 -2.64
N HIS A 117 -10.12 -7.31 -2.13
CA HIS A 117 -10.89 -6.13 -1.75
C HIS A 117 -11.00 -6.09 -0.23
N GLY A 118 -10.83 -4.91 0.35
CA GLY A 118 -10.76 -4.76 1.79
C GLY A 118 -11.08 -3.36 2.28
N ILE A 119 -10.98 -3.22 3.60
CA ILE A 119 -11.12 -1.94 4.29
C ILE A 119 -9.74 -1.34 4.55
N VAL A 120 -9.67 -0.01 4.53
CA VAL A 120 -8.50 0.73 4.99
C VAL A 120 -8.90 1.60 6.15
N TYR A 121 -8.04 1.67 7.16
CA TYR A 121 -8.19 2.58 8.28
C TYR A 121 -6.82 3.08 8.77
N GLY A 122 -6.78 4.24 9.38
CA GLY A 122 -5.54 4.78 9.92
C GLY A 122 -5.57 6.29 10.06
N LYS A 123 -4.41 6.91 9.88
CA LYS A 123 -4.25 8.35 10.05
C LYS A 123 -3.08 8.92 9.25
N ILE A 124 -3.22 10.20 8.96
CA ILE A 124 -2.13 11.07 8.55
C ILE A 124 -1.89 12.09 9.67
N ILE A 125 -0.65 12.25 10.09
CA ILE A 125 -0.23 13.22 11.10
C ILE A 125 0.64 14.29 10.42
N THR A 126 0.22 15.54 10.55
CA THR A 126 1.02 16.74 10.26
C THR A 126 1.42 17.42 11.57
N PHE A 127 2.20 18.51 11.50
CA PHE A 127 2.63 19.25 12.70
C PHE A 127 1.46 19.74 13.57
N ASP A 128 0.35 20.13 12.96
CA ASP A 128 -0.79 20.79 13.59
C ASP A 128 -2.08 19.95 13.61
N LYS A 129 -2.10 18.79 12.91
CA LYS A 129 -3.33 18.05 12.68
C LYS A 129 -3.09 16.55 12.63
N THR A 130 -4.06 15.81 13.17
CA THR A 130 -4.24 14.37 12.88
C THR A 130 -5.50 14.19 12.06
N ILE A 131 -5.37 13.57 10.89
CA ILE A 131 -6.46 13.31 9.96
C ILE A 131 -6.74 11.80 10.02
N LYS A 132 -7.89 11.43 10.55
CA LYS A 132 -8.32 10.03 10.54
C LYS A 132 -8.76 9.64 9.13
N LEU A 133 -8.36 8.46 8.70
CA LEU A 133 -8.67 7.89 7.40
C LEU A 133 -9.43 6.59 7.58
N ASN A 134 -10.50 6.44 6.82
CA ASN A 134 -11.24 5.19 6.67
C ASN A 134 -11.69 5.12 5.21
N GLY A 135 -11.72 3.93 4.64
CA GLY A 135 -12.07 3.75 3.23
C GLY A 135 -12.09 2.30 2.82
N ILE A 136 -12.12 2.12 1.51
CA ILE A 136 -12.04 0.82 0.85
C ILE A 136 -10.82 0.79 -0.06
N ALA A 137 -10.30 -0.40 -0.31
CA ALA A 137 -9.18 -0.55 -1.22
C ALA A 137 -9.21 -1.88 -1.97
N VAL A 138 -8.50 -1.87 -3.10
CA VAL A 138 -8.13 -3.06 -3.84
C VAL A 138 -6.62 -3.22 -3.76
N MET A 139 -6.17 -4.39 -3.34
CA MET A 139 -4.76 -4.76 -3.31
C MET A 139 -4.49 -5.87 -4.32
N GLU A 140 -3.38 -5.77 -5.04
CA GLU A 140 -2.84 -6.85 -5.83
C GLU A 140 -1.42 -7.18 -5.38
N THR A 141 -1.18 -8.48 -5.27
CA THR A 141 0.13 -9.07 -5.02
C THR A 141 0.48 -9.97 -6.20
N THR A 142 1.73 -9.91 -6.64
CA THR A 142 2.21 -10.71 -7.78
C THR A 142 3.51 -11.38 -7.40
N GLY A 143 3.65 -12.65 -7.78
CA GLY A 143 4.85 -13.43 -7.50
C GLY A 143 5.13 -14.48 -8.57
N GLU A 144 6.40 -14.81 -8.71
CA GLU A 144 6.84 -16.01 -9.43
C GLU A 144 6.49 -17.26 -8.60
N ILE A 145 6.18 -18.36 -9.30
CA ILE A 145 5.78 -19.66 -8.73
C ILE A 145 6.87 -20.70 -9.02
#